data_AF-A0A846Y4G2-F1
#
_entry.id   AF-A0A846Y4G2-F1
#
_cell.length_a   1.000
_cell.length_b   1.000
_cell.length_c   1.000
_cell.angle_alpha   90.00
_cell.angle_beta   90.00
_cell.angle_gamma   90.00
#
_symmetry.space_group_name_H-M   'P 1'
#
loop_
_entity.id
_entity.type
_entity.pdbx_description
1 polymer ?
#
loop_
_entity_poly.entity_id
_entity_poly.type
_entity_poly.pdbx_seq_one_letter_code
_entity_poly.pdbx_strand_id
1 'polypeptide(L)'
;MPATPTDFTLPIGRVHAIVDLARRRGWDSTESLAEAGIAPQLLDQGRARVTVGQAVQLVQRLWRSTDDELLGLGRRPMPRGTFRLVCFALLGARDLGAALHRFRLFQKALPGFPPLSVAAAADEARISFDLNGIRHPEGLIIDTLLMVTYRFLDWAAGGSVPLLRIESPIHRTNSTTTT
;
A
#
# COMPACT_ATOMS: atom_id res chain seq x y z
N MET A 1 -6.46 -14.76 -30.99
CA MET A 1 -6.66 -13.61 -30.07
C MET A 1 -6.29 -14.08 -28.67
N PRO A 2 -5.37 -13.45 -27.94
CA PRO A 2 -5.23 -13.75 -26.53
C PRO A 2 -6.51 -13.26 -25.81
N ALA A 3 -7.02 -14.05 -24.88
CA ALA A 3 -8.20 -13.71 -24.10
C ALA A 3 -7.98 -12.38 -23.37
N THR A 4 -8.93 -11.45 -23.46
CA THR A 4 -8.98 -10.26 -22.61
C THR A 4 -8.91 -10.72 -21.16
N PRO A 5 -7.97 -10.23 -20.33
CA PRO A 5 -7.92 -10.62 -18.94
C PRO A 5 -9.29 -10.33 -18.33
N THR A 6 -9.87 -11.30 -17.62
CA THR A 6 -11.09 -11.08 -16.83
C THR A 6 -10.84 -9.87 -15.95
N ASP A 7 -11.47 -8.74 -16.27
CA ASP A 7 -11.21 -7.48 -15.58
C ASP A 7 -11.74 -7.60 -14.15
N PHE A 8 -10.84 -7.99 -13.24
CA PHE A 8 -11.14 -7.97 -11.81
C PHE A 8 -11.60 -6.57 -11.45
N THR A 9 -12.68 -6.49 -10.67
CA THR A 9 -13.24 -5.22 -10.26
C THR A 9 -13.07 -5.03 -8.77
N LEU A 10 -12.88 -3.78 -8.36
CA LEU A 10 -12.75 -3.34 -6.97
C LEU A 10 -13.97 -2.49 -6.59
N PRO A 11 -14.45 -2.55 -5.34
CA PRO A 11 -15.44 -1.61 -4.84
C PRO A 11 -14.94 -0.16 -4.97
N ILE A 12 -15.83 0.77 -5.35
CA ILE A 12 -15.49 2.19 -5.55
C ILE A 12 -14.92 2.84 -4.27
N GLY A 13 -15.20 2.29 -3.09
CA GLY A 13 -14.64 2.79 -1.82
C GLY A 13 -13.11 2.89 -1.80
N ARG A 14 -12.39 2.05 -2.56
CA ARG A 14 -10.92 2.16 -2.70
C ARG A 14 -10.52 3.40 -3.50
N VAL A 15 -11.27 3.73 -4.55
CA VAL A 15 -11.05 4.95 -5.36
C VAL A 15 -11.39 6.19 -4.55
N HIS A 16 -12.46 6.16 -3.75
CA HIS A 16 -12.79 7.24 -2.81
C HIS A 16 -11.63 7.62 -1.91
N ALA A 17 -11.03 6.63 -1.24
CA ALA A 17 -9.91 6.89 -0.35
C ALA A 17 -8.72 7.55 -1.09
N ILE A 18 -8.45 7.15 -2.35
CA ILE A 18 -7.42 7.75 -3.19
C ILE A 18 -7.76 9.20 -3.57
N VAL A 19 -9.01 9.46 -3.95
CA VAL A 19 -9.49 10.80 -4.32
C VAL A 19 -9.49 11.74 -3.11
N ASP A 20 -9.94 11.25 -1.96
CA ASP A 20 -9.94 12.01 -0.71
C ASP A 20 -8.53 12.36 -0.25
N LEU A 21 -7.59 11.42 -0.40
CA LEU A 21 -6.17 11.69 -0.18
C LEU A 21 -5.68 12.81 -1.12
N ALA A 22 -5.96 12.70 -2.42
CA ALA A 22 -5.55 13.68 -3.41
C ALA A 22 -6.10 15.08 -3.08
N ARG A 23 -7.38 15.19 -2.74
CA ARG A 23 -8.03 16.44 -2.33
C ARG A 23 -7.38 17.04 -1.08
N ARG A 24 -7.14 16.23 -0.04
CA ARG A 24 -6.46 16.68 1.19
C ARG A 24 -5.05 17.21 0.94
N ARG A 25 -4.39 16.72 -0.10
CA ARG A 25 -3.05 17.15 -0.50
C ARG A 25 -3.04 18.27 -1.55
N GLY A 26 -4.21 18.73 -1.99
CA GLY A 26 -4.35 19.76 -3.00
C GLY A 26 -3.98 19.29 -4.42
N TRP A 27 -4.03 17.98 -4.68
CA TRP A 27 -3.79 17.41 -6.01
C TRP A 27 -5.08 17.39 -6.83
N ASP A 28 -4.94 17.54 -8.15
CA ASP A 28 -6.07 17.47 -9.07
C ASP A 28 -6.55 16.01 -9.24
N SER A 29 -7.54 15.65 -8.43
CA SER A 29 -8.23 14.36 -8.53
C SER A 29 -9.11 14.27 -9.77
N THR A 30 -9.57 15.39 -10.34
CA THR A 30 -10.55 15.40 -11.44
C THR A 30 -9.89 14.97 -12.73
N GLU A 31 -8.74 15.56 -13.05
CA GLU A 31 -7.93 15.15 -14.21
C GLU A 31 -7.49 13.69 -14.07
N SER A 32 -7.03 13.30 -12.88
CA SER A 32 -6.58 11.93 -12.61
C SER A 32 -7.68 10.88 -12.80
N LEU A 33 -8.93 11.20 -12.42
CA LEU A 33 -10.10 10.33 -12.64
C LEU A 33 -10.48 10.24 -14.13
N ALA A 34 -10.47 11.37 -14.83
CA ALA A 34 -10.80 11.43 -16.25
C ALA A 34 -9.82 10.58 -17.08
N GLU A 35 -8.51 10.72 -16.83
CA GLU A 35 -7.49 9.93 -17.51
C GLU A 35 -7.51 8.45 -17.14
N ALA A 36 -7.98 8.12 -15.94
CA ALA A 36 -8.23 6.73 -15.53
C ALA A 36 -9.54 6.16 -16.09
N GLY A 37 -10.33 6.95 -16.83
CA GLY A 37 -11.63 6.54 -17.36
C GLY A 37 -12.67 6.27 -16.27
N ILE A 38 -12.57 6.94 -15.12
CA ILE A 38 -13.49 6.81 -13.99
C ILE A 38 -14.41 8.04 -13.99
N ALA A 39 -15.70 7.84 -14.25
CA ALA A 39 -16.68 8.92 -14.17
C ALA A 39 -16.83 9.41 -12.71
N PRO A 40 -16.69 10.71 -12.42
CA PRO A 40 -16.77 11.23 -11.04
C PRO A 40 -18.07 10.87 -10.31
N GLN A 41 -19.18 10.74 -11.04
CA GLN A 41 -20.49 10.37 -10.50
C GLN A 41 -20.52 8.95 -9.92
N LEU A 42 -19.57 8.08 -10.29
CA LEU A 42 -19.44 6.75 -9.67
C LEU A 42 -19.06 6.85 -8.19
N LEU A 43 -18.39 7.93 -7.79
CA LEU A 43 -18.08 8.18 -6.38
C LEU A 43 -19.38 8.33 -5.57
N ASP A 44 -20.42 8.95 -6.10
CA ASP A 44 -21.68 9.10 -5.37
C ASP A 44 -22.47 7.77 -5.27
N GLN A 45 -22.06 6.75 -6.01
CA GLN A 45 -22.72 5.45 -6.08
C GLN A 45 -21.97 4.43 -5.20
N GLY A 46 -22.33 4.32 -3.91
CA GLY A 46 -21.62 3.46 -2.94
C GLY A 46 -21.49 1.97 -3.30
N ARG A 47 -22.26 1.44 -4.27
CA ARG A 47 -22.16 0.06 -4.77
C ARG A 47 -21.42 -0.08 -6.10
N ALA A 48 -20.96 1.03 -6.68
CA ALA A 48 -20.22 1.01 -7.93
C ALA A 48 -18.92 0.21 -7.78
N ARG A 49 -18.48 -0.34 -8.92
CA ARG A 49 -17.22 -1.05 -9.03
C ARG A 49 -16.42 -0.47 -10.18
N VAL A 50 -15.11 -0.46 -10.03
CA VAL A 50 -14.16 -0.07 -11.08
C VAL A 50 -13.27 -1.24 -11.40
N THR A 51 -12.74 -1.30 -12.62
CA THR A 51 -11.72 -2.30 -12.95
C THR A 51 -10.43 -2.03 -12.17
N VAL A 52 -9.66 -3.09 -11.91
CA VAL A 52 -8.31 -2.96 -11.34
C VAL A 52 -7.44 -2.09 -12.27
N GLY A 53 -7.59 -2.21 -13.59
CA GLY A 53 -6.87 -1.38 -14.56
C GLY A 53 -7.12 0.11 -14.37
N GLN A 54 -8.38 0.52 -14.19
CA GLN A 54 -8.74 1.91 -13.90
C GLN A 54 -8.11 2.40 -12.59
N ALA A 55 -8.19 1.60 -11.52
CA ALA A 55 -7.59 1.95 -10.23
C ALA A 55 -6.05 2.07 -10.32
N VAL A 56 -5.40 1.18 -11.07
CA VAL A 56 -3.94 1.24 -11.33
C VAL A 56 -3.58 2.50 -12.10
N GLN A 57 -4.34 2.85 -13.15
CA GLN A 57 -4.11 4.08 -13.91
C GLN A 57 -4.23 5.32 -13.02
N LEU A 58 -5.25 5.40 -12.17
CA LEU A 58 -5.41 6.49 -11.22
C LEU A 58 -4.18 6.64 -10.30
N VAL A 59 -3.71 5.55 -9.71
CA VAL A 59 -2.51 5.54 -8.86
C VAL A 59 -1.26 5.95 -9.63
N GLN A 60 -1.08 5.45 -10.85
CA GLN A 60 0.06 5.81 -11.71
C GLN A 60 0.06 7.29 -12.12
N ARG A 61 -1.13 7.90 -12.27
CA ARG A 61 -1.26 9.33 -12.54
C ARG A 61 -0.87 10.16 -11.33
N LEU A 62 -1.39 9.82 -10.15
CA LEU A 62 -0.99 10.46 -8.91
C LEU A 62 0.52 10.33 -8.66
N TRP A 63 1.10 9.16 -8.90
CA TRP A 63 2.54 8.97 -8.77
C TRP A 63 3.38 9.87 -9.69
N ARG A 64 2.88 10.18 -10.88
CA ARG A 64 3.57 11.07 -11.83
C ARG A 64 3.39 12.53 -11.47
N SER A 65 2.22 12.93 -10.97
CA SER A 65 1.99 14.31 -10.56
C SER A 65 2.68 14.67 -9.25
N THR A 66 2.84 13.71 -8.34
CA THR A 66 3.49 13.95 -7.04
C THR A 66 5.00 13.78 -7.05
N ASP A 67 5.54 13.05 -8.03
CA ASP A 67 6.93 12.56 -8.05
C ASP A 67 7.37 11.89 -6.72
N ASP A 68 6.42 11.27 -6.03
CA ASP A 68 6.62 10.65 -4.71
C ASP A 68 6.20 9.17 -4.76
N GLU A 69 7.16 8.27 -4.56
CA GLU A 69 6.96 6.82 -4.51
C GLU A 69 5.88 6.43 -3.50
N LEU A 70 5.75 7.19 -2.41
CA LEU A 70 4.76 6.91 -1.37
C LEU A 70 3.46 7.70 -1.56
N LEU A 71 3.22 8.41 -2.67
CA LEU A 71 2.00 9.22 -2.87
C LEU A 71 1.72 10.17 -1.70
N GLY A 72 2.75 10.80 -1.15
CA GLY A 72 2.64 11.65 0.02
C GLY A 72 2.31 10.93 1.32
N LEU A 73 2.10 9.62 1.31
CA LEU A 73 1.68 8.83 2.48
C LEU A 73 2.81 8.61 3.48
N GLY A 74 4.05 8.81 3.06
CA GLY A 74 5.21 8.75 3.92
C GLY A 74 5.34 9.95 4.87
N ARG A 75 6.25 9.84 5.84
CA ARG A 75 6.64 10.96 6.72
C ARG A 75 7.29 12.10 5.92
N ARG A 76 7.98 11.75 4.83
CA ARG A 76 8.61 12.64 3.84
C ARG A 76 8.45 12.03 2.44
N PRO A 77 8.49 12.83 1.37
CA PRO A 77 8.49 12.31 0.00
C PRO A 77 9.66 11.36 -0.25
N MET A 78 9.43 10.32 -1.04
CA MET A 78 10.47 9.39 -1.48
C MET A 78 10.63 9.44 -2.99
N PRO A 79 11.86 9.58 -3.51
CA PRO A 79 12.09 9.56 -4.95
C PRO A 79 11.55 8.31 -5.61
N ARG A 80 10.99 8.47 -6.81
CA ARG A 80 10.55 7.35 -7.63
C ARG A 80 11.69 6.35 -7.89
N GLY A 81 11.38 5.06 -7.77
CA GLY A 81 12.32 3.96 -7.93
C GLY A 81 13.02 3.54 -6.63
N THR A 82 12.79 4.24 -5.52
CA THR A 82 13.37 3.85 -4.23
C THR A 82 12.92 2.44 -3.80
N PHE A 83 11.64 2.09 -3.98
CA PHE A 83 11.16 0.73 -3.67
C PHE A 83 11.87 -0.34 -4.50
N ARG A 84 12.13 -0.06 -5.77
CA ARG A 84 12.91 -0.94 -6.66
C ARG A 84 14.35 -1.11 -6.16
N LEU A 85 15.00 -0.03 -5.72
CA LEU A 85 16.34 -0.09 -5.10
C LEU A 85 16.33 -0.98 -3.85
N VAL A 86 15.33 -0.83 -2.98
CA VAL A 86 15.14 -1.67 -1.80
C VAL A 86 15.00 -3.13 -2.21
N CYS A 87 14.15 -3.44 -3.20
CA CYS A 87 14.01 -4.80 -3.71
C CYS A 87 15.35 -5.38 -4.19
N PHE A 88 16.13 -4.61 -4.96
CA PHE A 88 17.47 -5.03 -5.41
C PHE A 88 18.43 -5.33 -4.25
N ALA A 89 18.43 -4.50 -3.20
CA ALA A 89 19.28 -4.72 -2.02
C ALA A 89 18.90 -5.99 -1.24
N LEU A 90 17.63 -6.38 -1.28
CA LEU A 90 17.09 -7.52 -0.54
C LEU A 90 17.10 -8.83 -1.32
N LEU A 91 17.00 -8.77 -2.64
CA LEU A 91 16.96 -9.92 -3.56
C LEU A 91 18.09 -10.94 -3.37
N GLY A 92 19.31 -10.47 -3.05
CA GLY A 92 20.47 -11.34 -2.85
C GLY A 92 20.60 -11.93 -1.44
N ALA A 93 19.56 -11.88 -0.61
CA ALA A 93 19.59 -12.43 0.74
C ALA A 93 19.35 -13.94 0.69
N ARG A 94 20.07 -14.69 1.53
CA ARG A 94 19.95 -16.16 1.56
C ARG A 94 18.63 -16.66 2.16
N ASP A 95 18.04 -15.85 3.04
CA ASP A 95 16.83 -16.14 3.79
C ASP A 95 16.14 -14.83 4.21
N LEU A 96 14.90 -14.94 4.67
CA LEU A 96 14.08 -13.80 5.11
C LEU A 96 14.72 -13.02 6.26
N GLY A 97 15.38 -13.71 7.19
CA GLY A 97 16.06 -13.09 8.33
C GLY A 97 17.21 -12.19 7.88
N ALA A 98 18.00 -12.64 6.91
CA ALA A 98 19.08 -11.89 6.28
C ALA A 98 18.53 -10.70 5.48
N ALA A 99 17.41 -10.84 4.78
CA ALA A 99 16.75 -9.74 4.09
C ALA A 99 16.29 -8.66 5.09
N LEU A 100 15.58 -9.06 6.15
CA LEU A 100 15.12 -8.14 7.19
C LEU A 100 16.28 -7.48 7.94
N HIS A 101 17.37 -8.21 8.19
CA HIS A 101 18.59 -7.64 8.75
C HIS A 101 19.18 -6.56 7.83
N ARG A 102 19.35 -6.84 6.53
CA ARG A 102 19.80 -5.85 5.55
C ARG A 102 18.89 -4.63 5.51
N PHE A 103 17.57 -4.84 5.48
CA PHE A 103 16.60 -3.75 5.50
C PHE A 103 16.79 -2.82 6.72
N ARG A 104 16.99 -3.40 7.91
CA ARG A 104 17.24 -2.60 9.13
C ARG A 104 18.51 -1.74 9.03
N LEU A 105 19.52 -2.13 8.27
CA LEU A 105 20.75 -1.34 8.11
C LEU A 105 20.52 -0.05 7.33
N PHE A 106 19.65 -0.09 6.31
CA PHE A 106 19.39 1.07 5.45
C PHE A 106 18.04 1.74 5.66
N GLN A 107 17.15 1.23 6.53
CA GLN A 107 15.83 1.83 6.75
C GLN A 107 15.89 3.31 7.19
N LYS A 108 16.95 3.72 7.91
CA LYS A 108 17.15 5.12 8.30
C LYS A 108 17.45 6.04 7.10
N ALA A 109 17.91 5.48 5.99
CA ALA A 109 18.11 6.18 4.72
C ALA A 109 16.81 6.28 3.89
N LEU A 110 15.69 5.74 4.37
CA LEU A 110 14.37 5.80 3.73
C LEU A 110 13.46 6.75 4.54
N PRO A 111 13.63 8.08 4.43
CA PRO A 111 13.00 9.03 5.34
C PRO A 111 11.47 9.10 5.24
N GLY A 112 10.89 8.58 4.14
CA GLY A 112 9.45 8.48 3.99
C GLY A 112 8.84 7.22 4.59
N PHE A 113 9.62 6.15 4.70
CA PHE A 113 9.12 4.86 5.16
C PHE A 113 8.98 4.85 6.69
N PRO A 114 7.85 4.36 7.25
CA PRO A 114 7.73 4.21 8.68
C PRO A 114 8.83 3.29 9.22
N PRO A 115 9.49 3.63 10.35
CA PRO A 115 10.44 2.75 10.99
C PRO A 115 9.84 1.36 11.22
N LEU A 116 10.61 0.33 10.89
CA LEU A 116 10.20 -1.06 10.98
C LEU A 116 11.03 -1.78 12.04
N SER A 117 10.33 -2.44 12.96
CA SER A 117 10.95 -3.37 13.89
C SER A 117 10.48 -4.79 13.58
N VAL A 118 11.38 -5.75 13.86
CA VAL A 118 11.06 -7.17 13.79
C VAL A 118 11.42 -7.79 15.11
N ALA A 119 10.52 -8.57 15.68
CA ALA A 119 10.76 -9.42 16.84
C ALA A 119 10.49 -10.86 16.41
N ALA A 120 11.46 -11.76 16.62
CA ALA A 120 11.29 -13.19 16.34
C ALA A 120 11.22 -13.94 17.66
N ALA A 121 10.21 -14.79 17.80
CA ALA A 121 10.07 -15.82 18.81
C ALA A 121 10.32 -17.20 18.17
N ALA A 122 10.16 -18.28 18.94
CA ALA A 122 10.47 -19.63 18.47
C ALA A 122 9.60 -20.09 17.28
N ASP A 123 8.35 -19.64 17.22
CA ASP A 123 7.32 -20.07 16.27
C ASP A 123 6.68 -18.92 15.49
N GLU A 124 6.87 -17.66 15.91
CA GLU A 124 6.34 -16.48 15.24
C GLU A 124 7.38 -15.38 15.00
N ALA A 125 7.19 -14.63 13.91
CA ALA A 125 7.89 -13.37 13.67
C ALA A 125 6.87 -12.24 13.59
N ARG A 126 7.08 -11.20 14.39
CA ARG A 126 6.27 -9.99 14.39
C ARG A 126 7.00 -8.86 13.71
N ILE A 127 6.31 -8.20 12.78
CA ILE A 127 6.78 -7.01 12.09
C ILE A 127 5.88 -5.85 12.49
N SER A 128 6.48 -4.80 13.03
CA SER A 128 5.76 -3.63 13.52
C SER A 128 6.22 -2.38 12.80
N PHE A 129 5.26 -1.56 12.39
CA PHE A 129 5.51 -0.24 11.79
C PHE A 129 5.24 0.85 12.81
N ASP A 130 6.20 1.75 12.99
CA ASP A 130 5.98 2.99 13.73
C ASP A 130 5.31 4.02 12.82
N LEU A 131 4.00 4.15 12.96
CA LEU A 131 3.19 5.10 12.20
C LEU A 131 3.21 6.51 12.81
N ASN A 132 3.94 6.75 13.91
CA ASN A 132 4.03 8.07 14.51
C ASN A 132 4.62 9.09 13.52
N GLY A 133 3.94 10.23 13.39
CA GLY A 133 4.34 11.30 12.46
C GLY A 133 3.91 11.08 11.00
N ILE A 134 3.16 10.02 10.69
CA ILE A 134 2.43 9.92 9.43
C ILE A 134 1.19 10.82 9.53
N ARG A 135 1.08 11.79 8.61
CA ARG A 135 -0.09 12.67 8.53
C ARG A 135 -1.27 11.90 7.97
N HIS A 136 -2.29 11.68 8.82
CA HIS A 136 -3.52 10.94 8.52
C HIS A 136 -3.24 9.51 8.05
N PRO A 137 -3.03 8.55 8.97
CA PRO A 137 -2.98 7.15 8.61
C PRO A 137 -4.37 6.72 8.18
N GLU A 138 -4.65 6.75 6.88
CA GLU A 138 -5.90 6.25 6.32
C GLU A 138 -5.85 4.73 6.25
N GLY A 139 -7.00 4.07 6.43
CA GLY A 139 -7.10 2.61 6.34
C GLY A 139 -6.49 2.06 5.04
N LEU A 140 -6.67 2.77 3.92
CA LEU A 140 -6.07 2.40 2.64
C LEU A 140 -4.54 2.36 2.70
N ILE A 141 -3.89 3.28 3.41
CA ILE A 141 -2.43 3.37 3.51
C ILE A 141 -1.90 2.22 4.33
N ILE A 142 -2.49 2.00 5.50
CA ILE A 142 -2.09 0.90 6.39
C ILE A 142 -2.30 -0.42 5.65
N ASP A 143 -3.47 -0.63 5.04
CA ASP A 143 -3.75 -1.81 4.23
C ASP A 143 -2.71 -2.00 3.12
N THR A 144 -2.39 -0.93 2.39
CA THR A 144 -1.44 -1.00 1.26
C THR A 144 -0.03 -1.31 1.75
N LEU A 145 0.43 -0.64 2.82
CA LEU A 145 1.74 -0.88 3.41
C LEU A 145 1.88 -2.30 3.94
N LEU A 146 0.88 -2.78 4.70
CA LEU A 146 0.85 -4.15 5.22
C LEU A 146 0.80 -5.16 4.08
N MET A 147 -0.05 -4.94 3.07
CA MET A 147 -0.17 -5.84 1.92
C MET A 147 1.13 -5.88 1.11
N VAL A 148 1.75 -4.74 0.79
CA VAL A 148 3.01 -4.67 0.05
C VAL A 148 4.12 -5.36 0.83
N THR A 149 4.21 -5.10 2.13
CA THR A 149 5.18 -5.74 3.01
C THR A 149 4.97 -7.25 3.06
N TYR A 150 3.75 -7.70 3.33
CA TYR A 150 3.43 -9.13 3.38
C TYR A 150 3.75 -9.83 2.06
N ARG A 151 3.27 -9.28 0.93
CA ARG A 151 3.56 -9.84 -0.40
C ARG A 151 5.05 -9.89 -0.70
N PHE A 152 5.79 -8.86 -0.29
CA PHE A 152 7.24 -8.82 -0.45
C PHE A 152 7.92 -9.93 0.36
N LEU A 153 7.55 -10.10 1.63
CA LEU A 153 8.14 -11.10 2.52
C LEU A 153 7.75 -12.52 2.11
N ASP A 154 6.49 -12.73 1.75
CA ASP A 154 5.99 -14.00 1.26
C ASP A 154 6.75 -14.43 0.00
N TRP A 155 6.90 -13.53 -0.98
CA TRP A 155 7.73 -13.77 -2.15
C TRP A 155 9.20 -14.03 -1.79
N ALA A 156 9.80 -13.24 -0.90
CA ALA A 156 11.20 -13.41 -0.47
C ALA A 156 11.44 -14.75 0.26
N ALA A 157 10.40 -15.32 0.86
CA ALA A 157 10.44 -16.62 1.52
C ALA A 157 10.04 -17.80 0.60
N GLY A 158 9.74 -17.54 -0.69
CA GLY A 158 9.34 -18.57 -1.65
C GLY A 158 7.84 -18.89 -1.67
N GLY A 159 6.99 -18.03 -1.11
CA GLY A 159 5.51 -18.12 -1.20
C GLY A 159 4.88 -19.05 -0.16
N SER A 160 5.32 -18.98 1.09
CA SER A 160 4.85 -19.89 2.14
C SER A 160 4.85 -19.28 3.55
N VAL A 161 4.78 -17.95 3.70
CA VAL A 161 4.75 -17.34 5.04
C VAL A 161 3.32 -17.28 5.55
N PRO A 162 2.92 -18.12 6.53
CA PRO A 162 1.58 -18.05 7.08
C PRO A 162 1.40 -16.75 7.86
N LEU A 163 0.42 -15.94 7.45
CA LEU A 163 0.02 -14.77 8.20
C LEU A 163 -0.84 -15.20 9.41
N LEU A 164 -0.27 -15.16 10.61
CA LEU A 164 -0.98 -15.56 11.83
C LEU A 164 -1.97 -14.49 12.30
N ARG A 165 -1.57 -13.22 12.30
CA ARG A 165 -2.37 -12.10 12.81
C ARG A 165 -1.95 -10.78 12.19
N ILE A 166 -2.92 -9.88 12.02
CA ILE A 166 -2.70 -8.45 11.76
C ILE A 166 -3.25 -7.66 12.94
N GLU A 167 -2.45 -6.75 13.48
CA GLU A 167 -2.87 -5.75 14.46
C GLU A 167 -2.75 -4.37 13.82
N SER A 168 -3.86 -3.66 13.72
CA SER A 168 -3.90 -2.29 13.19
C SER A 168 -4.72 -1.40 14.11
N PRO A 169 -4.27 -0.17 14.40
CA PRO A 169 -5.02 0.76 15.22
C PRO A 169 -6.37 1.17 14.60
N ILE A 170 -6.62 0.87 13.31
CA ILE A 170 -7.80 1.33 12.56
C ILE A 170 -8.91 0.27 12.48
N HIS A 171 -8.81 -0.86 13.19
CA HIS A 171 -9.94 -1.79 13.28
C HIS A 171 -10.84 -1.51 14.52
N ARG A 172 -11.84 -0.66 14.33
CA ARG A 172 -13.15 -0.75 15.02
C ARG A 172 -14.27 -0.29 14.09
N THR A 173 -14.88 -1.22 13.37
CA THR A 173 -16.31 -1.15 13.04
C THR A 173 -16.92 -2.52 13.28
N ASN A 174 -17.47 -2.69 14.48
CA ASN A 174 -18.36 -3.78 14.82
C ASN A 174 -19.54 -3.77 13.84
N SER A 175 -19.79 -4.90 13.18
CA SER A 175 -21.11 -5.19 12.61
C SER A 175 -21.40 -6.68 12.74
N THR A 176 -21.78 -7.06 13.96
CA THR A 176 -22.71 -8.16 14.18
C THR A 176 -23.69 -7.74 15.28
N THR A 177 -24.70 -6.96 14.86
CA THR A 177 -26.04 -7.05 15.44
C THR A 177 -26.76 -8.16 14.69
N THR A 178 -27.26 -9.16 15.42
CA THR A 178 -28.37 -10.11 15.14
C THR A 178 -28.07 -11.30 16.07
N THR A 179 -28.88 -11.78 17.01
CA THR A 179 -30.17 -11.44 17.63
C THR A 179 -30.18 -12.22 18.93
#